data_AF-A0A1E7EW80-F1
#
_entry.id   AF-A0A1E7EW80-F1
#
_cell.length_a   1.000
_cell.length_b   1.000
_cell.length_c   1.000
_cell.angle_alpha   90.00
_cell.angle_beta   90.00
_cell.angle_gamma   90.00
#
_symmetry.space_group_name_H-M   'P 1'
#
loop_
_entity.id
_entity.type
_entity.pdbx_description
1 polymer ?
#
loop_
_entity_poly.entity_id
_entity_poly.type
_entity_poly.pdbx_seq_one_letter_code
_entity_poly.pdbx_strand_id
1 'polypeptide(L)'
;MTLAGVRVRHSWINDTSSSAMRIIGYNPIQSESAWNDSKLLLGAAVHDVVKHFQLNPPLILEITDKGLQSIQSNNKKATNGSRTPTRTPTRTPPRSGNNSIISNNDDAPPSYNIVADESSTPAPEVPMPRVPLKYPETDNLSREELDDLLSDDLEFKAFVHRLKIFGEIFTVGSSRLDENVVVAKENLEQETKWKALKSEVKDLQETFKSKLDNYSKLEEKQNVICAPPDKNSTLRKLHKAKKEAFDESEKIAEEWVDDGGGNVDDFCKRFLERRIIHHTRAAKMEILQNNNQHQ
;
A
#
# COMPACT_ATOMS: atom_id res chain seq x y z
N MET A 1 22.41 -7.12 -1.27
CA MET A 1 21.36 -6.50 -0.43
C MET A 1 21.85 -6.34 0.99
N THR A 2 21.64 -5.18 1.59
CA THR A 2 21.99 -4.89 2.98
C THR A 2 20.74 -4.56 3.78
N LEU A 3 20.55 -5.22 4.93
CA LEU A 3 19.55 -4.80 5.91
C LEU A 3 20.17 -3.69 6.76
N ALA A 4 19.53 -2.53 6.79
CA ALA A 4 19.95 -1.38 7.59
C ALA A 4 19.02 -1.22 8.81
N GLY A 5 19.59 -0.88 9.97
CA GLY A 5 18.82 -0.46 11.16
C GLY A 5 18.27 -1.58 12.06
N VAL A 6 18.50 -2.86 11.75
CA VAL A 6 18.06 -4.00 12.58
C VAL A 6 19.13 -5.09 12.59
N ARG A 7 19.43 -5.63 13.78
CA ARG A 7 20.26 -6.81 14.00
C ARG A 7 19.35 -8.04 14.10
N VAL A 8 19.49 -8.97 13.17
CA VAL A 8 18.64 -10.16 13.03
C VAL A 8 19.48 -11.43 12.90
N ARG A 9 19.07 -12.51 13.56
CA ARG A 9 19.69 -13.84 13.45
C ARG A 9 18.89 -14.70 12.47
N HIS A 10 19.53 -15.13 11.38
CA HIS A 10 18.93 -16.01 10.39
C HIS A 10 20.02 -16.76 9.61
N SER A 11 19.73 -17.99 9.15
CA SER A 11 20.67 -18.85 8.41
C SER A 11 21.22 -18.19 7.13
N TRP A 12 20.44 -17.32 6.51
CA TRP A 12 20.80 -16.58 5.30
C TRP A 12 21.40 -15.18 5.55
N ILE A 13 21.58 -14.74 6.80
CA ILE A 13 22.09 -13.40 7.12
C ILE A 13 23.41 -13.55 7.88
N ASN A 14 24.43 -12.79 7.49
CA ASN A 14 25.70 -12.79 8.20
C ASN A 14 25.65 -11.84 9.42
N ASP A 15 26.00 -12.36 10.60
CA ASP A 15 26.02 -11.64 11.88
C ASP A 15 27.40 -11.03 12.20
N THR A 16 28.44 -11.33 11.41
CA THR A 16 29.84 -11.01 11.79
C THR A 16 30.32 -9.57 11.53
N SER A 17 29.48 -8.64 11.05
CA SER A 17 29.95 -7.28 10.73
C SER A 17 28.99 -6.18 11.19
N SER A 18 29.43 -5.42 12.20
CA SER A 18 28.72 -4.30 12.86
C SER A 18 28.30 -3.14 11.95
N SER A 19 28.49 -3.21 10.63
CA SER A 19 28.19 -2.09 9.72
C SER A 19 27.28 -2.43 8.53
N ALA A 20 27.04 -3.71 8.23
CA ALA A 20 26.06 -4.09 7.20
C ALA A 20 25.64 -5.57 7.31
N MET A 21 24.36 -5.83 7.58
CA MET A 21 23.81 -7.18 7.50
C MET A 21 23.60 -7.57 6.04
N ARG A 22 24.37 -8.54 5.55
CA ARG A 22 24.28 -9.03 4.16
C ARG A 22 23.60 -10.39 4.10
N ILE A 23 22.82 -10.58 3.04
CA ILE A 23 22.19 -11.86 2.72
C ILE A 23 23.25 -12.74 2.07
N ILE A 24 23.68 -13.79 2.77
CA ILE A 24 24.74 -14.71 2.34
C ILE A 24 24.19 -16.09 1.93
N GLY A 25 22.96 -16.44 2.29
CA GLY A 25 22.43 -17.79 2.04
C GLY A 25 21.79 -18.02 0.67
N TYR A 26 21.77 -17.01 -0.19
CA TYR A 26 21.26 -17.13 -1.57
C TYR A 26 22.43 -17.13 -2.55
N ASN A 27 22.79 -18.31 -3.08
CA ASN A 27 23.97 -18.51 -3.91
C ASN A 27 24.10 -17.51 -5.09
N PRO A 28 23.02 -17.13 -5.80
CA PRO A 28 23.13 -16.20 -6.92
C PRO A 28 23.60 -14.78 -6.57
N ILE A 29 23.46 -14.33 -5.32
CA ILE A 29 23.83 -12.94 -4.92
C ILE A 29 25.11 -12.87 -4.09
N GLN A 30 25.83 -13.99 -3.93
CA GLN A 30 27.05 -14.05 -3.13
C GLN A 30 28.24 -13.36 -3.82
N SER A 31 28.30 -13.40 -5.15
CA SER A 31 29.36 -12.74 -5.94
C SER A 31 28.82 -12.24 -7.27
N GLU A 32 29.49 -11.24 -7.86
CA GLU A 32 29.14 -10.69 -9.17
C GLU A 32 29.27 -11.74 -10.30
N SER A 33 30.23 -12.68 -10.16
CA SER A 33 30.35 -13.82 -11.06
C SER A 33 29.14 -14.76 -10.96
N ALA A 34 28.75 -15.15 -9.74
CA ALA A 34 27.60 -16.02 -9.52
C ALA A 34 26.28 -15.38 -9.97
N TRP A 35 26.17 -14.06 -9.87
CA TRP A 35 25.03 -13.30 -10.39
C TRP A 35 24.92 -13.42 -11.91
N ASN A 36 26.02 -13.15 -12.62
CA ASN A 36 26.05 -13.20 -14.08
C ASN A 36 25.81 -14.62 -14.63
N ASP A 37 26.32 -15.65 -13.93
CA ASP A 37 26.12 -17.05 -14.30
C ASP A 37 24.66 -17.52 -14.09
N SER A 38 23.96 -16.93 -13.12
CA SER A 38 22.59 -17.35 -12.76
C SER A 38 21.52 -16.94 -13.79
N LYS A 39 21.80 -15.94 -14.65
CA LYS A 39 20.83 -15.33 -15.59
C LYS A 39 19.50 -14.91 -14.94
N LEU A 40 19.47 -14.71 -13.62
CA LEU A 40 18.26 -14.36 -12.89
C LEU A 40 17.99 -12.86 -12.99
N LEU A 41 16.72 -12.50 -13.19
CA LEU A 41 16.27 -11.12 -13.07
C LEU A 41 16.28 -10.71 -11.59
N LEU A 42 16.66 -9.47 -11.31
CA LEU A 42 16.66 -8.91 -9.94
C LEU A 42 15.34 -9.15 -9.20
N GLY A 43 14.20 -8.98 -9.88
CA GLY A 43 12.88 -9.22 -9.30
C GLY A 43 12.65 -10.66 -8.84
N ALA A 44 13.14 -11.66 -9.60
CA ALA A 44 13.02 -13.07 -9.23
C ALA A 44 13.91 -13.41 -8.03
N ALA A 45 15.14 -12.90 -8.02
CA ALA A 45 16.06 -13.05 -6.90
C ALA A 45 15.52 -12.41 -5.61
N VAL A 46 14.92 -11.21 -5.70
CA VAL A 46 14.25 -10.56 -4.56
C VAL A 46 13.08 -11.42 -4.07
N HIS A 47 12.26 -11.95 -4.99
CA HIS A 47 11.09 -12.75 -4.65
C HIS A 47 11.47 -14.02 -3.89
N ASP A 48 12.51 -14.74 -4.32
CA ASP A 48 12.98 -15.97 -3.65
C ASP A 48 13.48 -15.69 -2.24
N VAL A 49 14.24 -14.60 -2.07
CA VAL A 49 14.73 -14.16 -0.76
C VAL A 49 13.57 -13.79 0.17
N VAL A 50 12.58 -13.03 -0.33
CA VAL A 50 11.39 -12.66 0.44
C VAL A 50 10.56 -13.88 0.81
N LYS A 51 10.36 -14.81 -0.14
CA LYS A 51 9.63 -16.07 0.08
C LYS A 51 10.32 -16.90 1.17
N HIS A 52 11.64 -16.97 1.16
CA HIS A 52 12.40 -17.69 2.19
C HIS A 52 12.23 -17.04 3.58
N PHE A 53 12.28 -15.72 3.69
CA PHE A 53 12.05 -15.03 4.97
C PHE A 53 10.59 -15.09 5.45
N GLN A 54 9.62 -15.31 4.56
CA GLN A 54 8.23 -15.58 4.95
C GLN A 54 8.06 -16.98 5.53
N LEU A 55 8.77 -17.97 4.99
CA LEU A 55 8.74 -19.34 5.47
C LEU A 55 9.59 -19.52 6.74
N ASN A 56 10.72 -18.81 6.83
CA ASN A 56 11.64 -18.82 7.96
C ASN A 56 11.84 -17.39 8.45
N PRO A 57 10.96 -16.89 9.35
CA PRO A 57 11.05 -15.52 9.82
C PRO A 57 12.35 -15.31 10.61
N PRO A 58 13.10 -14.24 10.33
CA PRO A 58 14.40 -14.02 10.96
C PRO A 58 14.20 -13.45 12.38
N LEU A 59 15.01 -13.90 13.36
CA LEU A 59 14.85 -13.54 14.77
C LEU A 59 15.50 -12.18 15.06
N ILE A 60 14.69 -11.18 15.42
CA ILE A 60 15.16 -9.82 15.71
C ILE A 60 15.86 -9.80 17.07
N LEU A 61 17.16 -9.52 17.09
CA LEU A 61 17.96 -9.42 18.30
C LEU A 61 17.96 -7.99 18.86
N GLU A 62 18.18 -7.00 18.00
CA GLU A 62 18.30 -5.59 18.42
C GLU A 62 17.88 -4.66 17.27
N ILE A 63 17.09 -3.64 17.57
CA ILE A 63 16.80 -2.58 16.61
C ILE A 63 17.78 -1.44 16.88
N THR A 64 18.72 -1.19 15.98
CA THR A 64 19.72 -0.13 16.13
C THR A 64 19.22 1.23 15.64
N ASP A 65 18.13 1.24 14.88
CA ASP A 65 17.50 2.47 14.38
C ASP A 65 16.55 3.11 15.41
N LYS A 66 16.78 4.39 15.73
CA LYS A 66 15.99 5.15 16.70
C LYS A 66 14.53 5.34 16.26
N GLY A 67 14.27 5.41 14.95
CA GLY A 67 12.91 5.51 14.40
C GLY A 67 12.12 4.22 14.57
N LEU A 68 12.74 3.07 14.26
CA LEU A 68 12.12 1.75 14.44
C LEU A 68 11.92 1.37 15.92
N GLN A 69 12.79 1.82 16.83
CA GLN A 69 12.59 1.66 18.28
C GLN A 69 11.32 2.39 18.78
N SER A 70 11.01 3.57 18.25
CA SER A 70 9.81 4.33 18.65
C SER A 70 8.50 3.58 18.31
N ILE A 71 8.49 2.88 17.18
CA ILE A 71 7.33 2.12 16.69
C ILE A 71 7.06 0.89 17.57
N GLN A 72 8.11 0.20 18.05
CA GLN A 72 7.94 -0.89 19.03
C GLN A 72 7.53 -0.40 20.42
N SER A 73 8.01 0.77 20.83
CA SER A 73 7.71 1.36 22.15
C SER A 73 6.21 1.66 22.30
N ASN A 74 5.56 2.10 21.21
CA ASN A 74 4.12 2.32 21.18
C ASN A 74 3.30 1.01 21.26
N ASN A 75 3.82 -0.10 20.71
CA ASN A 75 3.16 -1.41 20.83
C ASN A 75 3.32 -2.05 22.22
N LYS A 76 4.41 -1.78 22.95
CA LYS A 76 4.61 -2.32 24.31
C LYS A 76 3.74 -1.64 25.38
N LYS A 77 3.20 -0.45 25.12
CA LYS A 77 2.29 0.23 26.05
C LYS A 77 0.86 -0.33 26.02
N ALA A 78 0.52 -1.15 25.03
CA ALA A 78 -0.78 -1.80 24.89
C ALA A 78 -0.85 -3.22 25.50
N THR A 79 0.23 -3.73 26.09
CA THR A 79 0.30 -5.12 26.61
C THR A 79 0.78 -5.18 28.06
N ASN A 80 0.02 -4.59 28.97
CA ASN A 80 0.02 -4.99 30.39
C ASN A 80 -1.37 -5.57 30.71
N GLY A 81 -1.62 -6.76 30.20
CA GLY A 81 -2.80 -7.56 30.46
C GLY A 81 -2.51 -9.01 30.08
N SER A 82 -2.36 -9.85 31.11
CA SER A 82 -2.36 -11.32 31.17
C SER A 82 -2.11 -12.17 29.90
N ARG A 83 -1.15 -13.09 30.02
CA ARG A 83 -0.82 -14.14 29.03
C ARG A 83 -1.82 -15.29 29.06
N THR A 84 -2.37 -15.65 27.88
CA THR A 84 -2.66 -17.03 27.47
C THR A 84 -2.27 -17.21 25.99
N PRO A 85 -1.83 -18.40 25.54
CA PRO A 85 -1.24 -18.60 24.22
C PRO A 85 -2.31 -19.01 23.20
N THR A 86 -2.63 -18.13 22.24
CA THR A 86 -3.58 -18.48 21.17
C THR A 86 -3.02 -18.11 19.79
N ARG A 87 -2.70 -19.20 19.08
CA ARG A 87 -2.73 -19.45 17.62
C ARG A 87 -2.78 -18.23 16.68
N THR A 88 -1.76 -18.17 15.83
CA THR A 88 -1.70 -17.43 14.57
C THR A 88 -2.75 -17.93 13.56
N PRO A 89 -3.49 -17.06 12.85
CA PRO A 89 -4.12 -17.43 11.60
C PRO A 89 -3.16 -17.20 10.42
N THR A 90 -2.98 -18.27 9.67
CA THR A 90 -2.25 -18.38 8.40
C THR A 90 -2.81 -17.40 7.36
N ARG A 91 -1.95 -16.52 6.83
CA ARG A 91 -2.25 -15.65 5.68
C ARG A 91 -2.11 -16.47 4.38
N THR A 92 -3.18 -16.55 3.60
CA THR A 92 -3.19 -17.14 2.25
C THR A 92 -2.51 -16.22 1.22
N PRO A 93 -1.97 -16.78 0.11
CA PRO A 93 -1.30 -16.03 -0.97
C PRO A 93 -2.30 -15.36 -1.94
N PRO A 94 -1.86 -14.42 -2.80
CA PRO A 94 -2.75 -13.65 -3.66
C PRO A 94 -3.19 -14.47 -4.88
N ARG A 95 -4.50 -14.52 -5.13
CA ARG A 95 -5.07 -15.10 -6.35
C ARG A 95 -5.22 -14.01 -7.41
N SER A 96 -4.57 -14.24 -8.54
CA SER A 96 -4.73 -13.52 -9.79
C SER A 96 -6.14 -13.74 -10.38
N GLY A 97 -6.73 -12.65 -10.88
CA GLY A 97 -7.70 -12.60 -11.98
C GLY A 97 -9.00 -13.40 -11.88
N ASN A 98 -10.12 -12.71 -11.62
CA ASN A 98 -11.19 -12.64 -12.61
C ASN A 98 -12.16 -11.50 -12.29
N ASN A 99 -12.41 -10.67 -13.29
CA ASN A 99 -13.39 -9.59 -13.27
C ASN A 99 -14.80 -10.19 -13.17
N SER A 100 -15.50 -9.88 -12.09
CA SER A 100 -16.96 -9.84 -12.05
C SER A 100 -17.38 -8.50 -11.45
N ILE A 101 -18.29 -7.86 -12.17
CA ILE A 101 -18.82 -6.52 -11.96
C ILE A 101 -19.37 -6.42 -10.53
N ILE A 102 -18.70 -5.63 -9.69
CA ILE A 102 -19.20 -5.27 -8.36
C ILE A 102 -20.25 -4.18 -8.58
N SER A 103 -21.52 -4.58 -8.62
CA SER A 103 -22.62 -3.65 -8.42
C SER A 103 -22.63 -3.27 -6.93
N ASN A 104 -22.28 -2.01 -6.65
CA ASN A 104 -22.15 -1.44 -5.31
C ASN A 104 -23.51 -1.08 -4.70
N ASN A 105 -24.43 -2.03 -4.59
CA ASN A 105 -25.64 -1.89 -3.77
C ASN A 105 -26.28 -3.27 -3.66
N ASP A 106 -25.96 -4.01 -2.60
CA ASP A 106 -26.93 -4.94 -2.02
C ASP A 106 -26.48 -5.28 -0.60
N ASP A 107 -27.31 -4.85 0.34
CA ASP A 107 -27.34 -5.29 1.74
C ASP A 107 -27.93 -6.70 1.86
N ALA A 108 -28.04 -7.41 0.72
CA ALA A 108 -28.55 -8.75 0.64
C ALA A 108 -27.45 -9.73 1.08
N PRO A 109 -27.74 -10.66 2.00
CA PRO A 109 -26.79 -11.71 2.33
C PRO A 109 -26.42 -12.50 1.05
N PRO A 110 -25.17 -12.98 0.94
CA PRO A 110 -24.75 -13.77 -0.21
C PRO A 110 -25.73 -14.92 -0.45
N SER A 111 -26.11 -15.13 -1.71
CA SER A 111 -26.99 -16.23 -2.08
C SER A 111 -26.40 -17.55 -1.58
N TYR A 112 -27.18 -18.32 -0.81
CA TYR A 112 -26.79 -19.65 -0.33
C TYR A 112 -26.42 -20.63 -1.46
N ASN A 113 -26.72 -20.30 -2.73
CA ASN A 113 -26.26 -21.07 -3.88
C ASN A 113 -24.73 -21.02 -4.08
N ILE A 114 -24.01 -20.04 -3.52
CA ILE A 114 -22.54 -19.94 -3.63
C ILE A 114 -21.82 -20.98 -2.76
N VAL A 115 -22.45 -21.45 -1.67
CA VAL A 115 -21.88 -22.52 -0.81
C VAL A 115 -22.21 -23.93 -1.29
N ALA A 116 -23.10 -24.08 -2.28
CA ALA A 116 -23.53 -25.37 -2.83
C ALA A 116 -22.85 -25.74 -4.16
N ASP A 117 -22.00 -24.87 -4.70
CA ASP A 117 -21.27 -25.15 -5.94
C ASP A 117 -20.11 -26.12 -5.61
N GLU A 118 -20.12 -27.34 -6.17
CA GLU A 118 -19.19 -28.45 -5.86
C GLU A 118 -17.69 -28.12 -6.03
N SER A 119 -17.37 -26.98 -6.64
CA SER A 119 -16.01 -26.48 -6.83
C SER A 119 -15.54 -25.47 -5.77
N SER A 120 -16.43 -25.03 -4.88
CA SER A 120 -16.13 -24.13 -3.77
C SER A 120 -16.20 -24.91 -2.46
N THR A 121 -15.18 -24.72 -1.60
CA THR A 121 -14.98 -25.32 -0.26
C THR A 121 -16.15 -26.17 0.28
N PRO A 122 -15.95 -27.47 0.57
CA PRO A 122 -16.99 -28.34 1.10
C PRO A 122 -17.70 -27.65 2.26
N ALA A 123 -19.03 -27.67 2.24
CA ALA A 123 -19.82 -27.23 3.39
C ALA A 123 -19.22 -27.88 4.65
N PRO A 124 -19.03 -27.12 5.75
CA PRO A 124 -18.43 -27.66 6.95
C PRO A 124 -19.22 -28.91 7.35
N GLU A 125 -18.54 -30.06 7.38
CA GLU A 125 -19.15 -31.34 7.75
C GLU A 125 -19.79 -31.18 9.13
N VAL A 126 -21.11 -31.06 9.18
CA VAL A 126 -21.83 -31.10 10.45
C VAL A 126 -21.71 -32.55 10.92
N PRO A 127 -21.07 -32.81 12.07
CA PRO A 127 -20.91 -34.17 12.57
C PRO A 127 -22.28 -34.69 13.02
N MET A 128 -22.99 -35.27 12.06
CA MET A 128 -24.28 -35.91 12.28
C MET A 128 -24.06 -37.33 12.82
N PRO A 129 -24.80 -37.74 13.85
CA PRO A 129 -24.75 -39.12 14.31
C PRO A 129 -25.22 -40.05 13.18
N ARG A 130 -24.55 -41.19 13.03
CA ARG A 130 -24.88 -42.17 11.99
C ARG A 130 -26.15 -42.91 12.35
N VAL A 131 -27.08 -42.99 11.42
CA VAL A 131 -28.34 -43.73 11.58
C VAL A 131 -28.02 -45.22 11.83
N PRO A 132 -28.51 -45.82 12.93
CA PRO A 132 -28.34 -47.23 13.20
C PRO A 132 -28.97 -48.09 12.12
N LEU A 133 -28.31 -49.20 11.77
CA LEU A 133 -28.84 -50.20 10.85
C LEU A 133 -29.84 -51.15 11.51
N LYS A 134 -29.90 -51.15 12.85
CA LYS A 134 -30.79 -51.97 13.67
C LYS A 134 -31.27 -51.15 14.86
N TYR A 135 -32.51 -51.41 15.27
CA TYR A 135 -33.17 -50.77 16.40
C TYR A 135 -33.51 -51.84 17.43
N PRO A 136 -32.62 -52.16 18.38
CA PRO A 136 -32.91 -53.17 19.41
C PRO A 136 -34.13 -52.81 20.26
N GLU A 137 -34.53 -51.54 20.26
CA GLU A 137 -35.77 -51.09 20.88
C GLU A 137 -37.01 -51.74 20.25
N THR A 138 -36.98 -52.05 18.93
CA THR A 138 -38.08 -52.72 18.22
C THR A 138 -38.13 -54.23 18.46
N ASP A 139 -36.99 -54.84 18.81
CA ASP A 139 -36.88 -56.30 19.05
C ASP A 139 -37.57 -56.73 20.35
N ASN A 140 -37.83 -55.79 21.26
CA ASN A 140 -38.43 -56.04 22.57
C ASN A 140 -39.95 -55.77 22.63
N LEU A 141 -40.56 -55.27 21.55
CA LEU A 141 -42.02 -55.04 21.51
C LEU A 141 -42.78 -56.31 21.11
N SER A 142 -43.95 -56.48 21.68
CA SER A 142 -44.90 -57.52 21.27
C SER A 142 -45.51 -57.22 19.90
N ARG A 143 -46.12 -58.24 19.29
CA ARG A 143 -46.73 -58.11 17.96
C ARG A 143 -47.92 -57.14 17.94
N GLU A 144 -48.65 -57.05 19.04
CA GLU A 144 -49.78 -56.12 19.21
C GLU A 144 -49.28 -54.68 19.27
N GLU A 145 -48.24 -54.42 20.09
CA GLU A 145 -47.61 -53.09 20.17
C GLU A 145 -46.94 -52.65 18.86
N LEU A 146 -46.43 -53.60 18.05
CA LEU A 146 -45.91 -53.29 16.72
C LEU A 146 -47.02 -52.89 15.73
N ASP A 147 -48.18 -53.54 15.82
CA ASP A 147 -49.33 -53.26 14.96
C ASP A 147 -49.95 -51.91 15.31
N ASP A 148 -50.01 -51.58 16.61
CA ASP A 148 -50.43 -50.27 17.12
C ASP A 148 -49.46 -49.18 16.66
N LEU A 149 -48.14 -49.43 16.75
CA LEU A 149 -47.11 -48.51 16.29
C LEU A 149 -47.14 -48.26 14.76
N LEU A 150 -47.57 -49.25 13.98
CA LEU A 150 -47.75 -49.15 12.53
C LEU A 150 -49.07 -48.44 12.15
N SER A 151 -50.07 -48.52 13.02
CA SER A 151 -51.42 -48.02 12.77
C SER A 151 -51.64 -46.58 13.27
N ASP A 152 -50.94 -46.18 14.34
CA ASP A 152 -50.99 -44.84 14.91
C ASP A 152 -49.70 -44.04 14.63
N ASP A 153 -49.85 -43.05 13.76
CA ASP A 153 -48.83 -42.11 13.33
C ASP A 153 -48.28 -41.24 14.49
N LEU A 154 -49.09 -40.98 15.51
CA LEU A 154 -48.71 -40.22 16.71
C LEU A 154 -47.87 -41.08 17.64
N GLU A 155 -48.26 -42.34 17.84
CA GLU A 155 -47.52 -43.31 18.65
C GLU A 155 -46.16 -43.64 18.02
N PHE A 156 -46.11 -43.76 16.69
CA PHE A 156 -44.87 -43.87 15.93
C PHE A 156 -43.93 -42.70 16.17
N LYS A 157 -44.42 -41.46 16.05
CA LYS A 157 -43.61 -40.25 16.31
C LYS A 157 -43.14 -40.22 17.77
N ALA A 158 -43.99 -40.57 18.73
CA ALA A 158 -43.62 -40.62 20.14
C ALA A 158 -42.54 -41.69 20.42
N PHE A 159 -42.56 -42.81 19.70
CA PHE A 159 -41.48 -43.80 19.73
C PHE A 159 -40.18 -43.26 19.12
N VAL A 160 -40.24 -42.62 17.94
CA VAL A 160 -39.07 -42.00 17.30
C VAL A 160 -38.43 -40.93 18.20
N HIS A 161 -39.24 -40.11 18.87
CA HIS A 161 -38.75 -39.11 19.83
C HIS A 161 -38.06 -39.72 21.06
N ARG A 162 -38.37 -40.97 21.43
CA ARG A 162 -37.68 -41.70 22.50
C ARG A 162 -36.32 -42.26 22.08
N LEU A 163 -36.06 -42.39 20.78
CA LEU A 163 -34.77 -42.89 20.29
C LEU A 163 -33.64 -41.92 20.63
N LYS A 164 -32.55 -42.46 21.18
CA LYS A 164 -31.39 -41.67 21.58
C LYS A 164 -30.81 -40.85 20.42
N ILE A 165 -30.74 -41.43 19.23
CA ILE A 165 -30.22 -40.74 18.05
C ILE A 165 -31.03 -39.51 17.67
N PHE A 166 -32.36 -39.55 17.85
CA PHE A 166 -33.21 -38.40 17.55
C PHE A 166 -32.87 -37.22 18.47
N GLY A 167 -32.68 -37.50 19.76
CA GLY A 167 -32.23 -36.50 20.73
C GLY A 167 -30.84 -35.95 20.42
N GLU A 168 -29.90 -36.80 19.97
CA GLU A 168 -28.56 -36.37 19.56
C GLU A 168 -28.61 -35.44 18.33
N ILE A 169 -29.38 -35.80 17.29
CA ILE A 169 -29.57 -34.96 16.09
C ILE A 169 -30.16 -33.61 16.47
N PHE A 170 -31.23 -33.61 17.28
CA PHE A 170 -31.88 -32.38 17.73
C PHE A 170 -30.93 -31.49 18.53
N THR A 171 -30.14 -32.09 19.43
CA THR A 171 -29.15 -31.37 20.23
C THR A 171 -28.09 -30.72 19.35
N VAL A 172 -27.54 -31.46 18.37
CA VAL A 172 -26.56 -30.93 17.42
C VAL A 172 -27.16 -29.79 16.60
N GLY A 173 -28.39 -29.96 16.09
CA GLY A 173 -29.09 -28.92 15.34
C GLY A 173 -29.32 -27.64 16.14
N SER A 174 -29.83 -27.77 17.38
CA SER A 174 -30.06 -26.62 18.27
C SER A 174 -28.75 -25.91 18.61
N SER A 175 -27.69 -26.65 18.96
CA SER A 175 -26.38 -26.08 19.27
C SER A 175 -25.83 -25.25 18.11
N ARG A 176 -25.97 -25.73 16.86
CA ARG A 176 -25.52 -25.00 15.68
C ARG A 176 -26.33 -23.75 15.40
N LEU A 177 -27.63 -23.79 15.65
CA LEU A 177 -28.49 -22.62 15.52
C LEU A 177 -28.12 -21.56 16.56
N ASP A 178 -27.90 -21.97 17.80
CA ASP A 178 -27.48 -21.07 18.89
C ASP A 178 -26.10 -20.47 18.62
N GLU A 179 -25.12 -21.27 18.17
CA GLU A 179 -23.80 -20.79 17.74
C GLU A 179 -23.91 -19.77 16.61
N ASN A 180 -24.76 -20.03 15.61
CA ASN A 180 -24.97 -19.10 14.50
C ASN A 180 -25.56 -17.76 15.00
N VAL A 181 -26.54 -17.81 15.90
CA VAL A 181 -27.13 -16.60 16.51
C VAL A 181 -26.07 -15.80 17.29
N VAL A 182 -25.20 -16.47 18.04
CA VAL A 182 -24.10 -15.81 18.77
C VAL A 182 -23.15 -15.12 17.80
N VAL A 183 -22.70 -15.82 16.76
CA VAL A 183 -21.80 -15.27 15.73
C VAL A 183 -22.46 -14.11 14.98
N ALA A 184 -23.75 -14.22 14.65
CA ALA A 184 -24.48 -13.15 13.98
C ALA A 184 -24.56 -11.88 14.85
N LYS A 185 -24.81 -12.03 16.16
CA LYS A 185 -24.81 -10.91 17.11
C LYS A 185 -23.43 -10.27 17.25
N GLU A 186 -22.38 -11.09 17.34
CA GLU A 186 -21.01 -10.58 17.41
C GLU A 186 -20.62 -9.81 16.13
N ASN A 187 -20.94 -10.36 14.96
CA ASN A 187 -20.72 -9.70 13.68
C ASN A 187 -21.46 -8.37 13.60
N LEU A 188 -22.71 -8.31 14.05
CA LEU A 188 -23.51 -7.08 14.07
C LEU A 188 -22.90 -6.02 15.00
N GLU A 189 -22.41 -6.42 16.18
CA GLU A 189 -21.73 -5.49 17.08
C GLU A 189 -20.44 -4.94 16.45
N GLN A 190 -19.65 -5.82 15.83
CA GLN A 190 -18.41 -5.44 15.16
C GLN A 190 -18.66 -4.54 13.94
N GLU A 191 -19.77 -4.73 13.21
CA GLU A 191 -20.11 -3.94 12.02
C GLU A 191 -20.10 -2.43 12.31
N THR A 192 -20.64 -2.02 13.45
CA THR A 192 -20.65 -0.61 13.87
C THR A 192 -19.23 -0.06 14.03
N LYS A 193 -18.34 -0.83 14.68
CA LYS A 193 -16.92 -0.50 14.86
C LYS A 193 -16.20 -0.44 13.52
N TRP A 194 -16.45 -1.39 12.62
CA TRP A 194 -15.89 -1.41 11.26
C TRP A 194 -16.34 -0.23 10.41
N LYS A 195 -17.63 0.13 10.46
CA LYS A 195 -18.18 1.30 9.76
C LYS A 195 -17.54 2.60 10.28
N ALA A 196 -17.43 2.75 11.60
CA ALA A 196 -16.78 3.90 12.21
C ALA A 196 -15.31 4.02 11.79
N LEU A 197 -14.54 2.94 11.90
CA LEU A 197 -13.13 2.93 11.53
C LEU A 197 -12.93 3.19 10.02
N LYS A 198 -13.80 2.63 9.17
CA LYS A 198 -13.79 2.89 7.73
C LYS A 198 -14.04 4.37 7.42
N SER A 199 -14.95 5.02 8.14
CA SER A 199 -15.19 6.45 8.00
C SER A 199 -13.96 7.26 8.42
N GLU A 200 -13.38 6.96 9.58
CA GLU A 200 -12.20 7.66 10.09
C GLU A 200 -11.00 7.55 9.13
N VAL A 201 -10.73 6.34 8.61
CA VAL A 201 -9.66 6.12 7.64
C VAL A 201 -9.90 6.91 6.35
N LYS A 202 -11.16 6.99 5.89
CA LYS A 202 -11.53 7.76 4.70
C LYS A 202 -11.29 9.26 4.92
N ASP A 203 -11.70 9.78 6.07
CA ASP A 203 -11.51 11.19 6.43
C ASP A 203 -10.01 11.52 6.56
N LEU A 204 -9.22 10.63 7.18
CA LEU A 204 -7.78 10.80 7.29
C LEU A 204 -7.09 10.74 5.93
N GLN A 205 -7.53 9.86 5.03
CA GLN A 205 -7.02 9.79 3.66
C GLN A 205 -7.32 11.07 2.88
N GLU A 206 -8.53 11.61 3.00
CA GLU A 206 -8.94 12.84 2.32
C GLU A 206 -8.15 14.05 2.84
N THR A 207 -8.00 14.17 4.16
CA THR A 207 -7.20 15.25 4.77
C THR A 207 -5.72 15.13 4.40
N PHE A 208 -5.15 13.92 4.36
CA PHE A 208 -3.78 13.70 3.91
C PHE A 208 -3.60 14.11 2.45
N LYS A 209 -4.51 13.69 1.56
CA LYS A 209 -4.48 14.05 0.13
C LYS A 209 -4.55 15.57 -0.07
N SER A 210 -5.42 16.26 0.67
CA SER A 210 -5.53 17.72 0.64
C SER A 210 -4.24 18.40 1.10
N LYS A 211 -3.64 17.93 2.20
CA LYS A 211 -2.35 18.44 2.68
C LYS A 211 -1.21 18.22 1.69
N LEU A 212 -1.18 17.05 1.05
CA LEU A 212 -0.17 16.72 0.05
C LEU A 212 -0.28 17.62 -1.19
N ASP A 213 -1.49 17.85 -1.68
CA ASP A 213 -1.75 18.78 -2.79
C ASP A 213 -1.31 20.21 -2.46
N ASN A 214 -1.64 20.69 -1.25
CA ASN A 214 -1.19 22.00 -0.79
C ASN A 214 0.34 22.07 -0.66
N TYR A 215 0.96 21.04 -0.08
CA TYR A 215 2.41 20.95 0.04
C TYR A 215 3.10 20.99 -1.32
N SER A 216 2.62 20.20 -2.28
CA SER A 216 3.19 20.15 -3.64
C SER A 216 3.11 21.52 -4.34
N LYS A 217 1.99 22.24 -4.18
CA LYS A 217 1.84 23.61 -4.69
C LYS A 217 2.80 24.59 -4.01
N LEU A 218 3.04 24.45 -2.71
CA LEU A 218 4.00 25.27 -1.98
C LEU A 218 5.43 24.96 -2.40
N GLU A 219 5.76 23.68 -2.57
CA GLU A 219 7.06 23.19 -3.03
C GLU A 219 7.37 23.70 -4.43
N GLU A 220 6.41 23.65 -5.36
CA GLU A 220 6.57 24.21 -6.71
C GLU A 220 6.88 25.72 -6.66
N LYS A 221 6.12 26.48 -5.87
CA LYS A 221 6.37 27.92 -5.67
C LYS A 221 7.73 28.18 -5.05
N GLN A 222 8.10 27.40 -4.04
CA GLN A 222 9.39 27.51 -3.39
C GLN A 222 10.52 27.19 -4.37
N ASN A 223 10.39 26.14 -5.18
CA ASN A 223 11.37 25.79 -6.19
C ASN A 223 11.54 26.91 -7.22
N VAL A 224 10.47 27.60 -7.62
CA VAL A 224 10.57 28.77 -8.51
C VAL A 224 11.30 29.94 -7.85
N ILE A 225 11.04 30.21 -6.56
CA ILE A 225 11.67 31.33 -5.83
C ILE A 225 13.13 31.04 -5.49
N CYS A 226 13.41 29.81 -5.06
CA CYS A 226 14.75 29.35 -4.67
C CYS A 226 15.58 28.88 -5.86
N ALA A 227 14.99 28.74 -7.05
CA ALA A 227 15.74 28.40 -8.25
C ALA A 227 16.84 29.46 -8.45
N PRO A 228 18.10 29.03 -8.60
CA PRO A 228 19.16 29.92 -9.01
C PRO A 228 18.75 30.65 -10.29
N PRO A 229 19.02 31.96 -10.42
CA PRO A 229 18.72 32.70 -11.63
C PRO A 229 19.30 31.98 -12.85
N ASP A 230 18.45 31.59 -13.81
CA ASP A 230 18.91 30.93 -15.02
C ASP A 230 19.83 31.88 -15.81
N LYS A 231 21.14 31.59 -15.75
CA LYS A 231 22.19 32.37 -16.40
C LYS A 231 21.97 32.46 -17.92
N ASN A 232 21.39 31.43 -18.54
CA ASN A 232 21.10 31.45 -19.98
C ASN A 232 19.94 32.38 -20.29
N SER A 233 18.88 32.35 -19.47
CA SER A 233 17.76 33.31 -19.57
C SER A 233 18.22 34.75 -19.36
N THR A 234 19.08 35.00 -18.37
CA THR A 234 19.63 36.35 -18.14
C THR A 234 20.54 36.80 -19.28
N LEU A 235 21.39 35.92 -19.83
CA LEU A 235 22.21 36.22 -21.02
C LEU A 235 21.35 36.54 -22.24
N ARG A 236 20.28 35.80 -22.50
CA ARG A 236 19.35 36.08 -23.60
C ARG A 236 18.68 37.45 -23.43
N LYS A 237 18.18 37.76 -22.22
CA LYS A 237 17.60 39.08 -21.91
C LYS A 237 18.61 40.20 -22.08
N LEU A 238 19.84 40.01 -21.62
CA LEU A 238 20.93 40.97 -21.76
C LEU A 238 21.34 41.17 -23.22
N HIS A 239 21.35 40.11 -24.03
CA HIS A 239 21.62 40.17 -25.46
C HIS A 239 20.57 40.98 -26.20
N LYS A 240 19.29 40.75 -25.89
CA LYS A 240 18.18 41.53 -26.43
C LYS A 240 18.31 43.01 -26.06
N ALA A 241 18.51 43.32 -24.77
CA ALA A 241 18.66 44.69 -24.30
C ALA A 241 19.92 45.39 -24.84
N LYS A 242 21.01 44.66 -25.09
CA LYS A 242 22.19 45.18 -25.78
C LYS A 242 21.81 45.59 -27.21
N LYS A 243 21.19 44.69 -27.96
CA LYS A 243 20.77 44.95 -29.35
C LYS A 243 19.78 46.14 -29.42
N GLU A 244 18.78 46.16 -28.56
CA GLU A 244 17.84 47.30 -28.46
C GLU A 244 18.56 48.62 -28.14
N ALA A 245 19.69 48.58 -27.41
CA ALA A 245 20.48 49.79 -27.21
C ALA A 245 21.25 50.24 -28.44
N PHE A 246 21.78 49.29 -29.20
CA PHE A 246 22.41 49.57 -30.48
C PHE A 246 21.39 50.18 -31.45
N ASP A 247 20.26 49.50 -31.66
CA ASP A 247 19.23 49.89 -32.61
C ASP A 247 18.66 51.29 -32.29
N GLU A 248 18.46 51.62 -31.00
CA GLU A 248 18.06 52.98 -30.60
C GLU A 248 19.14 54.03 -30.88
N SER A 249 20.43 53.70 -30.75
CA SER A 249 21.52 54.64 -31.08
C SER A 249 21.61 54.88 -32.59
N GLU A 250 21.39 53.85 -33.41
CA GLU A 250 21.34 54.00 -34.86
C GLU A 250 20.13 54.84 -35.28
N LYS A 251 18.96 54.62 -34.67
CA LYS A 251 17.78 55.43 -34.92
C LYS A 251 18.01 56.92 -34.61
N ILE A 252 18.71 57.24 -33.52
CA ILE A 252 19.08 58.63 -33.18
C ILE A 252 20.02 59.23 -34.24
N ALA A 253 20.91 58.42 -34.82
CA ALA A 253 21.80 58.86 -35.89
C ALA A 253 21.05 59.08 -37.21
N GLU A 254 20.12 58.19 -37.57
CA GLU A 254 19.24 58.34 -38.73
C GLU A 254 18.38 59.60 -38.61
N GLU A 255 17.71 59.79 -37.47
CA GLU A 255 16.87 60.96 -37.19
C GLU A 255 17.66 62.28 -37.32
N TRP A 256 18.90 62.32 -36.82
CA TRP A 256 19.73 63.52 -36.95
C TRP A 256 20.12 63.85 -38.40
N VAL A 257 20.33 62.83 -39.24
CA VAL A 257 20.62 63.00 -40.68
C VAL A 257 19.36 63.45 -41.43
N ASP A 258 18.22 62.83 -41.14
CA ASP A 258 16.94 63.12 -41.80
C ASP A 258 16.42 64.54 -41.47
N ASP A 259 16.63 65.01 -40.23
CA ASP A 259 16.27 66.36 -39.79
C ASP A 259 17.24 67.45 -40.29
N GLY A 260 18.26 67.08 -41.08
CA GLY A 260 19.17 68.02 -41.73
C GLY A 260 20.27 68.58 -40.80
N GLY A 261 20.65 67.84 -39.76
CA GLY A 261 21.75 68.21 -38.87
C GLY A 261 21.35 69.28 -37.84
N GLY A 262 20.43 68.92 -36.95
CA GLY A 262 20.00 69.75 -35.81
C GLY A 262 21.11 70.02 -34.78
N ASN A 263 20.74 70.37 -33.55
CA ASN A 263 21.71 70.71 -32.49
C ASN A 263 22.70 69.55 -32.22
N VAL A 264 23.96 69.76 -32.62
CA VAL A 264 25.04 68.77 -32.51
C VAL A 264 25.30 68.35 -31.07
N ASP A 265 25.19 69.26 -30.11
CA ASP A 265 25.45 68.95 -28.70
C ASP A 265 24.37 68.03 -28.12
N ASP A 266 23.10 68.25 -28.49
CA ASP A 266 21.99 67.39 -28.06
C ASP A 266 22.05 66.01 -28.71
N PHE A 267 22.40 65.95 -30.00
CA PHE A 267 22.67 64.69 -30.70
C PHE A 267 23.80 63.91 -30.02
N CYS A 268 24.97 64.55 -29.83
CA CYS A 268 26.12 63.91 -29.19
C CYS A 268 25.75 63.35 -27.81
N LYS A 269 25.00 64.12 -27.02
CA LYS A 269 24.55 63.69 -25.69
C LYS A 269 23.68 62.43 -25.76
N ARG A 270 22.61 62.43 -26.57
CA ARG A 270 21.67 61.31 -26.66
C ARG A 270 22.29 60.06 -27.29
N PHE A 271 23.06 60.25 -28.36
CA PHE A 271 23.75 59.17 -29.04
C PHE A 271 24.78 58.50 -28.12
N LEU A 272 25.62 59.29 -27.45
CA LEU A 272 26.62 58.76 -26.52
C LEU A 272 25.97 58.09 -25.32
N GLU A 273 24.90 58.66 -24.75
CA GLU A 273 24.17 58.02 -23.65
C GLU A 273 23.73 56.60 -24.01
N ARG A 274 23.14 56.43 -25.21
CA ARG A 274 22.70 55.12 -25.65
C ARG A 274 23.85 54.18 -26.00
N ARG A 275 24.92 54.70 -26.59
CA ARG A 275 26.12 53.91 -26.93
C ARG A 275 26.89 53.45 -25.69
N ILE A 276 26.96 54.28 -24.64
CA ILE A 276 27.49 53.91 -23.33
C ILE A 276 26.69 52.75 -22.75
N ILE A 277 25.36 52.79 -22.82
CA ILE A 277 24.50 51.70 -22.36
C ILE A 277 24.77 50.40 -23.15
N HIS A 278 24.88 50.49 -24.48
CA HIS A 278 25.22 49.35 -25.34
C HIS A 278 26.55 48.70 -24.92
N HIS A 279 27.62 49.48 -24.81
CA HIS A 279 28.95 48.97 -24.45
C HIS A 279 29.01 48.46 -23.01
N THR A 280 28.32 49.13 -22.07
CA THR A 280 28.21 48.65 -20.68
C THR A 280 27.52 47.29 -20.61
N ARG A 281 26.45 47.08 -21.40
CA ARG A 281 25.75 45.79 -21.49
C ARG A 281 26.61 44.73 -22.18
N ALA A 282 27.39 45.10 -23.19
CA ALA A 282 28.33 44.20 -23.85
C ALA A 282 29.42 43.70 -22.90
N ALA A 283 30.05 44.61 -22.13
CA ALA A 283 31.07 44.25 -21.14
C ALA A 283 30.50 43.35 -20.03
N LYS A 284 29.30 43.66 -19.51
CA LYS A 284 28.61 42.81 -18.52
C LYS A 284 28.31 41.41 -19.07
N MET A 285 27.97 41.31 -20.36
CA MET A 285 27.70 40.03 -21.01
C MET A 285 28.96 39.19 -21.16
N GLU A 286 30.08 39.80 -21.56
CA GLU A 286 31.38 39.15 -21.67
C GLU A 286 31.83 38.59 -20.31
N ILE A 287 31.69 39.38 -19.23
CA ILE A 287 31.99 38.92 -17.87
C ILE A 287 31.13 37.70 -17.49
N LEU A 288 29.82 37.75 -17.79
CA LEU A 288 28.92 36.64 -17.50
C LEU A 288 29.22 35.39 -18.35
N GLN A 289 29.68 35.55 -19.59
CA GLN A 289 30.05 34.45 -20.48
C GLN A 289 31.41 33.83 -20.08
N ASN A 290 32.40 34.64 -19.71
CA ASN A 290 33.71 34.16 -19.29
C ASN A 290 33.64 33.40 -17.96
N ASN A 291 32.80 33.88 -17.03
CA ASN A 291 32.50 33.16 -15.79
C ASN A 291 31.77 31.81 -16.03
N ASN A 292 31.26 31.57 -17.25
CA ASN A 292 30.58 30.33 -17.63
C ASN A 292 31.54 29.28 -18.23
N GLN A 293 32.77 29.66 -18.62
CA GLN A 293 33.78 28.73 -19.16
C GLN A 293 34.68 28.13 -18.08
N HIS A 294 34.61 28.63 -16.85
CA HIS A 294 35.43 28.20 -15.72
C HIS A 294 34.67 27.43 -14.63
N GLN A 295 33.42 27.01 -14.91
CA GLN A 295 32.64 26.06 -14.11
C GLN A 295 32.43 24.77 -14.91
#